data_AF-A0A2V9CWS0-F1
#
_entry.id   AF-A0A2V9CWS0-F1
#
_cell.length_a   1.000
_cell.length_b   1.000
_cell.length_c   1.000
_cell.angle_alpha   90.00
_cell.angle_beta   90.00
_cell.angle_gamma   90.00
#
_symmetry.space_group_name_H-M   'P 1'
#
loop_
_entity.id
_entity.type
_entity.pdbx_description
1 polymer ?
#
loop_
_entity_poly.entity_id
_entity_poly.type
_entity_poly.pdbx_seq_one_letter_code
_entity_poly.pdbx_strand_id
1 'polypeptide(L)'
;MSQDDQDEVHVSPASQSLERSMRRALGNHKRAQKNLKTDPVHDFRVALRRCRSLAEGFSAIDPDPVWRRLRKASKQIQSGLSDLRDVQVLQAWLRPLRLTGGPAGKALASHFKKQERRARREARSSLKSFPRKRWKRWSRRLPARAELIPVNERRLAQLVLEQLSRVIDLHERWTKEPSAETWHELRVTVKRLRYLVESFLPQKSEAWGAELERAQDLLGEGHDLDVMHDLLVELSHKRSLPKLAVSRSLRRVDTAARKRRKEYVALVSQPPHRNGKGSSVDNAADTSPQKLWDRWRTELACMASITRQGGEESSRSAPRRALRVRARASRYPHRPRRISSAP
;
A
#
# COMPACT_ATOMS: atom_id res chain seq x y z
N MET A 1 -31.23 -4.05 -37.68
CA MET A 1 -30.28 -2.94 -37.52
C MET A 1 -29.46 -3.23 -36.28
N SER A 2 -28.17 -3.44 -36.50
CA SER A 2 -27.19 -3.96 -35.56
C SER A 2 -26.87 -2.95 -34.45
N GLN A 3 -26.76 -3.43 -33.22
CA GLN A 3 -26.02 -2.77 -32.13
C GLN A 3 -24.87 -3.70 -31.71
N ASP A 4 -24.01 -4.01 -32.69
CA ASP A 4 -22.58 -4.17 -32.46
C ASP A 4 -21.95 -2.76 -32.59
N ASP A 5 -20.87 -2.50 -31.86
CA ASP A 5 -20.21 -1.20 -31.60
C ASP A 5 -20.83 -0.47 -30.38
N GLN A 6 -20.19 -0.41 -29.20
CA GLN A 6 -18.79 -0.10 -28.95
C GLN A 6 -18.28 -0.85 -27.70
N ASP A 7 -17.59 -1.97 -27.90
CA ASP A 7 -16.49 -2.34 -27.00
C ASP A 7 -15.33 -1.38 -27.31
N GLU A 8 -15.47 -0.10 -26.90
CA GLU A 8 -14.30 0.78 -26.83
C GLU A 8 -13.31 0.08 -25.90
N VAL A 9 -12.16 -0.31 -26.46
CA VAL A 9 -11.04 -0.87 -25.68
C VAL A 9 -10.50 0.25 -24.80
N HIS A 10 -11.20 0.54 -23.71
CA HIS A 10 -10.75 1.44 -22.68
C HIS A 10 -9.55 0.76 -22.03
N VAL A 11 -8.36 1.23 -22.41
CA VAL A 11 -7.12 0.87 -21.75
C VAL A 11 -7.32 1.13 -20.26
N SER A 12 -7.38 0.06 -19.46
CA SER A 12 -7.61 0.16 -18.02
C SER A 12 -6.69 1.23 -17.41
N PRO A 13 -7.22 2.22 -16.66
CA PRO A 13 -6.39 3.21 -15.96
C PRO A 13 -5.28 2.57 -15.11
N ALA A 14 -5.53 1.36 -14.58
CA ALA A 14 -4.56 0.56 -13.85
C ALA A 14 -3.41 0.05 -14.75
N SER A 15 -3.66 -0.33 -16.01
CA SER A 15 -2.62 -0.71 -16.98
C SER A 15 -1.70 0.48 -17.28
N GLN A 16 -2.27 1.63 -17.62
CA GLN A 16 -1.49 2.84 -17.89
C GLN A 16 -0.69 3.29 -16.67
N SER A 17 -1.28 3.17 -15.47
CA SER A 17 -0.60 3.45 -14.20
C SER A 17 0.56 2.48 -13.98
N LEU A 18 0.39 1.19 -14.31
CA LEU A 18 1.45 0.19 -14.23
C LEU A 18 2.59 0.53 -15.18
N GLU A 19 2.29 0.79 -16.44
CA GLU A 19 3.29 1.14 -17.44
C GLU A 19 4.11 2.36 -17.02
N ARG A 20 3.44 3.47 -16.67
CA ARG A 20 4.07 4.70 -16.19
C ARG A 20 4.96 4.42 -14.98
N SER A 21 4.49 3.63 -14.03
CA SER A 21 5.25 3.27 -12.82
C SER A 21 6.49 2.42 -13.16
N MET A 22 6.38 1.46 -14.07
CA MET A 22 7.53 0.64 -14.49
C MET A 22 8.58 1.45 -15.26
N ARG A 23 8.14 2.36 -16.15
CA ARG A 23 9.01 3.30 -16.87
C ARG A 23 9.72 4.25 -15.90
N ARG A 24 8.99 4.84 -14.93
CA ARG A 24 9.56 5.70 -13.87
C ARG A 24 10.57 4.93 -13.02
N ALA A 25 10.30 3.67 -12.66
CA ALA A 25 11.25 2.85 -11.92
C ALA A 25 12.57 2.67 -12.70
N LEU A 26 12.50 2.38 -14.01
CA LEU A 26 13.68 2.25 -14.87
C LEU A 26 14.48 3.55 -15.01
N GLY A 27 13.80 4.69 -15.14
CA GLY A 27 14.42 6.02 -15.25
C GLY A 27 15.08 6.46 -13.95
N ASN A 28 14.34 6.42 -12.84
CA ASN A 28 14.82 6.88 -11.54
C ASN A 28 15.87 5.98 -10.93
N HIS A 29 15.89 4.68 -11.26
CA HIS A 29 16.97 3.78 -10.85
C HIS A 29 18.38 4.32 -11.24
N LYS A 30 18.55 4.79 -12.49
CA LYS A 30 19.84 5.36 -12.94
C LYS A 30 20.21 6.62 -12.13
N ARG A 31 19.22 7.46 -11.83
CA ARG A 31 19.41 8.70 -11.07
C ARG A 31 19.74 8.42 -9.60
N ALA A 32 19.05 7.46 -8.99
CA ALA A 32 19.25 7.03 -7.60
C ALA A 32 20.65 6.45 -7.36
N GLN A 33 21.21 5.72 -8.34
CA GLN A 33 22.56 5.15 -8.24
C GLN A 33 23.69 6.18 -8.15
N LYS A 34 23.53 7.37 -8.74
CA LYS A 34 24.65 8.32 -8.88
C LYS A 34 25.14 8.88 -7.54
N ASN A 35 24.26 9.18 -6.59
CA ASN A 35 24.64 9.84 -5.32
C ASN A 35 23.72 9.56 -4.13
N LEU A 36 22.75 8.64 -4.24
CA LEU A 36 21.68 8.48 -3.24
C LEU A 36 20.99 9.82 -2.87
N LYS A 37 20.89 10.76 -3.82
CA LYS A 37 20.15 12.00 -3.59
C LYS A 37 18.72 11.65 -3.16
N THR A 38 18.18 12.42 -2.21
CA THR A 38 16.89 12.14 -1.57
C THR A 38 15.77 12.00 -2.60
N ASP A 39 15.64 12.94 -3.55
CA ASP A 39 14.51 12.94 -4.49
C ASP A 39 14.58 11.77 -5.49
N PRO A 40 15.71 11.47 -6.15
CA PRO A 40 15.79 10.29 -7.02
C PRO A 40 15.53 8.95 -6.32
N VAL A 41 15.99 8.80 -5.07
CA VAL A 41 15.72 7.59 -4.26
C VAL A 41 14.24 7.53 -3.88
N HIS A 42 13.66 8.67 -3.49
CA HIS A 42 12.24 8.80 -3.18
C HIS A 42 11.38 8.43 -4.39
N ASP A 43 11.63 9.04 -5.56
CA ASP A 43 10.90 8.80 -6.80
C ASP A 43 11.01 7.34 -7.25
N PHE A 44 12.20 6.74 -7.13
CA PHE A 44 12.40 5.33 -7.43
C PHE A 44 11.56 4.44 -6.50
N ARG A 45 11.57 4.73 -5.19
CA ARG A 45 10.79 3.99 -4.19
C ARG A 45 9.28 4.13 -4.43
N VAL A 46 8.81 5.33 -4.77
CA VAL A 46 7.40 5.59 -5.11
C VAL A 46 6.99 4.80 -6.35
N ALA A 47 7.82 4.78 -7.39
CA ALA A 47 7.54 4.00 -8.61
C ALA A 47 7.45 2.49 -8.32
N LEU A 48 8.39 1.94 -7.51
CA LEU A 48 8.34 0.54 -7.08
C LEU A 48 7.11 0.24 -6.21
N ARG A 49 6.64 1.22 -5.42
CA ARG A 49 5.47 1.06 -4.54
C ARG A 49 4.23 0.89 -5.39
N ARG A 50 4.05 1.77 -6.37
CA ARG A 50 2.95 1.67 -7.33
C ARG A 50 2.98 0.35 -8.10
N CYS A 51 4.16 -0.08 -8.59
CA CYS A 51 4.30 -1.40 -9.23
C CYS A 51 3.86 -2.55 -8.32
N ARG A 52 4.26 -2.52 -7.04
CA ARG A 52 3.89 -3.54 -6.05
C ARG A 52 2.38 -3.55 -5.78
N SER A 53 1.79 -2.37 -5.57
CA SER A 53 0.37 -2.21 -5.28
C SER A 53 -0.51 -2.67 -6.43
N LEU A 54 -0.18 -2.25 -7.66
CA LEU A 54 -0.88 -2.69 -8.86
C LEU A 54 -0.74 -4.21 -9.05
N ALA A 55 0.45 -4.76 -8.86
CA ALA A 55 0.66 -6.21 -8.92
C ALA A 55 -0.13 -6.97 -7.84
N GLU A 56 -0.32 -6.40 -6.66
CA GLU A 56 -1.17 -6.99 -5.61
C GLU A 56 -2.64 -7.01 -6.04
N GLY A 57 -3.17 -5.90 -6.57
CA GLY A 57 -4.54 -5.87 -7.10
C GLY A 57 -4.75 -6.79 -8.31
N PHE A 58 -3.84 -6.77 -9.30
CA PHE A 58 -3.92 -7.68 -10.44
C PHE A 58 -3.85 -9.15 -10.03
N SER A 59 -3.08 -9.49 -8.99
CA SER A 59 -3.01 -10.88 -8.50
C SER A 59 -4.32 -11.40 -7.88
N ALA A 60 -5.24 -10.52 -7.50
CA ALA A 60 -6.55 -10.90 -6.97
C ALA A 60 -7.56 -11.24 -8.09
N ILE A 61 -7.35 -10.70 -9.29
CA ILE A 61 -8.29 -10.84 -10.42
C ILE A 61 -7.74 -11.72 -11.56
N ASP A 62 -6.42 -11.83 -11.69
CA ASP A 62 -5.74 -12.68 -12.67
C ASP A 62 -4.79 -13.69 -11.96
N PRO A 63 -4.97 -15.01 -12.16
CA PRO A 63 -4.20 -16.04 -11.45
C PRO A 63 -2.74 -16.18 -11.91
N ASP A 64 -2.30 -15.42 -12.92
CA ASP A 64 -0.95 -15.54 -13.46
C ASP A 64 0.13 -15.27 -12.38
N PRO A 65 1.10 -16.19 -12.19
CA PRO A 65 2.15 -16.02 -11.19
C PRO A 65 3.04 -14.79 -11.42
N VAL A 66 3.01 -14.16 -12.60
CA VAL A 66 3.82 -13.00 -12.92
C VAL A 66 3.54 -11.80 -12.01
N TRP A 67 2.29 -11.61 -11.57
CA TRP A 67 1.93 -10.55 -10.62
C TRP A 67 2.60 -10.75 -9.27
N ARG A 68 2.55 -11.99 -8.74
CA ARG A 68 3.26 -12.36 -7.52
C ARG A 68 4.77 -12.17 -7.64
N ARG A 69 5.36 -12.47 -8.82
CA ARG A 69 6.78 -12.22 -9.09
C ARG A 69 7.12 -10.74 -9.12
N LEU A 70 6.30 -9.90 -9.77
CA LEU A 70 6.48 -8.45 -9.80
C LEU A 70 6.37 -7.85 -8.39
N ARG A 71 5.36 -8.28 -7.62
CA ARG A 71 5.19 -7.89 -6.21
C ARG A 71 6.42 -8.23 -5.37
N LYS A 72 6.91 -9.48 -5.45
CA LYS A 72 8.08 -9.94 -4.68
C LYS A 72 9.35 -9.17 -5.07
N ALA A 73 9.59 -9.00 -6.37
CA ALA A 73 10.75 -8.27 -6.87
C ALA A 73 10.71 -6.78 -6.50
N SER A 74 9.53 -6.16 -6.53
CA SER A 74 9.33 -4.78 -6.07
C SER A 74 9.63 -4.67 -4.57
N LYS A 75 9.04 -5.55 -3.75
CA LYS A 75 9.25 -5.56 -2.28
C LYS A 75 10.73 -5.70 -1.92
N GLN A 76 11.45 -6.63 -2.55
CA GLN A 76 12.86 -6.89 -2.23
C GLN A 76 13.72 -5.63 -2.38
N ILE A 77 13.55 -4.89 -3.48
CA ILE A 77 14.33 -3.68 -3.75
C ILE A 77 13.86 -2.52 -2.86
N GLN A 78 12.55 -2.42 -2.62
CA GLN A 78 12.02 -1.40 -1.72
C GLN A 78 12.49 -1.55 -0.28
N SER A 79 12.56 -2.78 0.23
CA SER A 79 12.97 -3.04 1.62
C SER A 79 14.34 -2.44 1.89
N GLY A 80 15.36 -2.74 1.07
CA GLY A 80 16.69 -2.17 1.28
C GLY A 80 16.80 -0.66 1.04
N LEU A 81 15.78 -0.02 0.44
CA LEU A 81 15.67 1.44 0.32
C LEU A 81 14.84 2.09 1.44
N SER A 82 14.05 1.31 2.18
CA SER A 82 13.09 1.83 3.15
C SER A 82 13.75 2.09 4.51
N ASP A 83 14.69 1.25 4.91
CA ASP A 83 15.40 1.35 6.20
C ASP A 83 16.00 2.74 6.45
N LEU A 84 16.52 3.39 5.41
CA LEU A 84 17.09 4.74 5.55
C LEU A 84 16.02 5.77 5.91
N ARG A 85 14.85 5.69 5.27
CA ARG A 85 13.74 6.58 5.58
C ARG A 85 13.16 6.27 6.94
N ASP A 86 13.04 4.99 7.29
CA ASP A 86 12.46 4.56 8.57
C ASP A 86 13.33 5.05 9.74
N VAL A 87 14.66 4.94 9.63
CA VAL A 87 15.61 5.53 10.60
C VAL A 87 15.46 7.04 10.71
N GLN A 88 15.33 7.75 9.59
CA GLN A 88 15.16 9.21 9.58
C GLN A 88 13.83 9.65 10.21
N VAL A 89 12.75 8.90 9.97
CA VAL A 89 11.43 9.16 10.58
C VAL A 89 11.50 8.96 12.08
N LEU A 90 12.07 7.85 12.57
CA LEU A 90 12.27 7.63 14.00
C LEU A 90 13.18 8.69 14.62
N GLN A 91 14.26 9.09 13.93
CA GLN A 91 15.15 10.14 14.41
C GLN A 91 14.45 11.50 14.51
N ALA A 92 13.50 11.79 13.62
CA ALA A 92 12.74 13.05 13.66
C ALA A 92 11.90 13.19 14.94
N TRP A 93 11.54 12.09 15.59
CA TRP A 93 10.83 12.09 16.88
C TRP A 93 11.69 12.52 18.07
N LEU A 94 13.03 12.55 17.95
CA LEU A 94 13.92 12.91 19.07
C LEU A 94 13.64 14.31 19.59
N ARG A 95 13.40 15.30 18.71
CA ARG A 95 13.14 16.68 19.12
C ARG A 95 11.74 16.84 19.74
N PRO A 96 10.63 16.39 19.12
CA PRO A 96 9.30 16.43 19.73
C PRO A 96 9.22 15.72 21.09
N LEU A 97 9.92 14.60 21.26
CA LEU A 97 9.93 13.83 22.51
C LEU A 97 10.94 14.39 23.56
N ARG A 98 11.69 15.44 23.21
CA ARG A 98 12.76 16.02 24.04
C ARG A 98 13.84 14.98 24.43
N LEU A 99 14.18 14.11 23.49
CA LEU A 99 15.17 13.02 23.61
C LEU A 99 16.50 13.36 22.92
N THR A 100 16.84 14.64 22.80
CA THR A 100 18.10 15.10 22.18
C THR A 100 19.28 15.12 23.16
N GLY A 101 19.04 14.95 24.46
CA GLY A 101 20.05 15.03 25.51
C GLY A 101 19.94 13.93 26.57
N GLY A 102 20.82 13.97 27.57
CA GLY A 102 20.92 12.97 28.63
C GLY A 102 21.40 11.59 28.16
N PRO A 103 21.50 10.60 29.07
CA PRO A 103 22.01 9.26 28.73
C PRO A 103 21.19 8.55 27.64
N ALA A 104 19.86 8.60 27.73
CA ALA A 104 18.95 7.99 26.76
C ALA A 104 19.04 8.65 25.37
N GLY A 105 19.05 9.99 25.30
CA GLY A 105 19.18 10.71 24.04
C GLY A 105 20.53 10.45 23.35
N LYS A 106 21.63 10.44 24.12
CA LYS A 106 22.96 10.05 23.61
C LYS A 106 22.98 8.61 23.09
N ALA A 107 22.32 7.68 23.77
CA ALA A 107 22.20 6.30 23.33
C ALA A 107 21.43 6.16 22.01
N LEU A 108 20.28 6.84 21.89
CA LEU A 108 19.48 6.88 20.67
C LEU A 108 20.24 7.51 19.50
N ALA A 109 20.88 8.67 19.70
CA ALA A 109 21.66 9.33 18.66
C ALA A 109 22.80 8.43 18.13
N SER A 110 23.49 7.74 19.04
CA SER A 110 24.53 6.75 18.69
C SER A 110 23.95 5.57 17.92
N HIS A 111 22.78 5.05 18.32
CA HIS A 111 22.07 3.98 17.62
C HIS A 111 21.67 4.40 16.20
N PHE A 112 20.99 5.53 16.04
CA PHE A 112 20.53 6.01 14.73
C PHE A 112 21.70 6.30 13.79
N LYS A 113 22.81 6.87 14.27
CA LYS A 113 24.03 7.05 13.45
C LYS A 113 24.57 5.72 12.91
N LYS A 114 24.54 4.64 13.71
CA LYS A 114 24.95 3.30 13.27
C LYS A 114 23.97 2.71 12.27
N GLN A 115 22.67 2.80 12.54
CA GLN A 115 21.62 2.30 11.63
C GLN A 115 21.62 3.04 10.30
N GLU A 116 21.76 4.36 10.30
CA GLU A 116 21.81 5.15 9.07
C GLU A 116 22.99 4.73 8.19
N ARG A 117 24.17 4.50 8.78
CA ARG A 117 25.34 3.98 8.04
C ARG A 117 25.05 2.61 7.43
N ARG A 118 24.39 1.71 8.16
CA ARG A 118 23.99 0.39 7.65
C ARG A 118 22.95 0.50 6.53
N ALA A 119 21.90 1.29 6.75
CA ALA A 119 20.83 1.52 5.78
C ALA A 119 21.36 2.13 4.47
N ARG A 120 22.32 3.06 4.55
CA ARG A 120 23.00 3.60 3.35
C ARG A 120 23.76 2.51 2.57
N ARG A 121 24.41 1.56 3.25
CA ARG A 121 25.07 0.42 2.58
C ARG A 121 24.05 -0.52 1.93
N GLU A 122 22.98 -0.84 2.65
CA GLU A 122 21.89 -1.69 2.16
C GLU A 122 21.21 -1.08 0.93
N ALA A 123 20.93 0.23 0.98
CA ALA A 123 20.37 0.98 -0.15
C ALA A 123 21.27 0.92 -1.39
N ARG A 124 22.59 1.08 -1.21
CA ARG A 124 23.56 0.92 -2.32
C ARG A 124 23.54 -0.49 -2.89
N SER A 125 23.51 -1.51 -2.02
CA SER A 125 23.45 -2.92 -2.43
C SER A 125 22.17 -3.22 -3.22
N SER A 126 21.02 -2.75 -2.72
CA SER A 126 19.72 -2.91 -3.36
C SER A 126 19.61 -2.19 -4.70
N LEU A 127 20.19 -1.00 -4.83
CA LEU A 127 20.29 -0.31 -6.12
C LEU A 127 21.20 -1.06 -7.10
N LYS A 128 22.29 -1.68 -6.64
CA LYS A 128 23.16 -2.48 -7.51
C LYS A 128 22.47 -3.76 -7.99
N SER A 129 21.66 -4.39 -7.14
CA SER A 129 20.98 -5.67 -7.43
C SER A 129 19.67 -5.54 -8.22
N PHE A 130 19.22 -4.31 -8.53
CA PHE A 130 17.97 -4.10 -9.25
C PHE A 130 17.97 -4.80 -10.62
N PRO A 131 17.03 -5.72 -10.89
CA PRO A 131 17.05 -6.56 -12.08
C PRO A 131 16.54 -5.83 -13.33
N ARG A 132 17.30 -4.83 -13.82
CA ARG A 132 16.92 -3.94 -14.94
C ARG A 132 16.45 -4.69 -16.19
N LYS A 133 17.16 -5.75 -16.61
CA LYS A 133 16.80 -6.54 -17.80
C LYS A 133 15.41 -7.18 -17.66
N ARG A 134 15.10 -7.72 -16.47
CA ARG A 134 13.78 -8.28 -16.15
C ARG A 134 12.71 -7.19 -16.12
N TRP A 135 13.00 -6.04 -15.51
CA TRP A 135 12.07 -4.91 -15.45
C TRP A 135 11.73 -4.35 -16.84
N LYS A 136 12.71 -4.23 -17.74
CA LYS A 136 12.50 -3.84 -19.16
C LYS A 136 11.64 -4.85 -19.95
N ARG A 137 11.69 -6.13 -19.58
CA ARG A 137 10.84 -7.16 -20.20
C ARG A 137 9.42 -7.02 -19.67
N TRP A 138 9.27 -6.88 -18.36
CA TRP A 138 7.96 -6.68 -17.73
C TRP A 138 7.28 -5.39 -18.15
N SER A 139 8.01 -4.29 -18.30
CA SER A 139 7.45 -3.00 -18.72
C SER A 139 6.83 -3.02 -20.11
N ARG A 140 7.19 -4.02 -20.95
CA ARG A 140 6.60 -4.22 -22.28
C ARG A 140 5.44 -5.22 -22.28
N ARG A 141 5.43 -6.17 -21.34
CA ARG A 141 4.50 -7.32 -21.36
C ARG A 141 3.36 -7.20 -20.36
N LEU A 142 3.63 -6.64 -19.19
CA LEU A 142 2.65 -6.59 -18.11
C LEU A 142 1.53 -5.57 -18.35
N PRO A 143 1.79 -4.37 -18.90
CA PRO A 143 0.71 -3.48 -19.30
C PRO A 143 -0.25 -4.12 -20.32
N ALA A 144 0.29 -4.68 -21.42
CA ALA A 144 -0.50 -5.40 -22.40
C ALA A 144 -1.31 -6.57 -21.79
N ARG A 145 -0.76 -7.28 -20.79
CA ARG A 145 -1.51 -8.30 -20.05
C ARG A 145 -2.61 -7.67 -19.18
N ALA A 146 -2.32 -6.57 -18.51
CA ALA A 146 -3.26 -5.85 -17.64
C ALA A 146 -4.45 -5.30 -18.43
N GLU A 147 -4.23 -4.86 -19.68
CA GLU A 147 -5.31 -4.46 -20.61
C GLU A 147 -6.28 -5.60 -20.93
N LEU A 148 -5.79 -6.83 -21.00
CA LEU A 148 -6.62 -8.01 -21.27
C LEU A 148 -7.41 -8.49 -20.04
N ILE A 149 -7.21 -7.88 -18.86
CA ILE A 149 -7.96 -8.25 -17.67
C ILE A 149 -9.28 -7.47 -17.71
N PRO A 150 -10.43 -8.15 -17.85
CA PRO A 150 -11.73 -7.49 -17.87
C PRO A 150 -11.94 -6.79 -16.52
N VAL A 151 -11.98 -5.46 -16.55
CA VAL A 151 -12.17 -4.64 -15.36
C VAL A 151 -13.66 -4.47 -15.15
N ASN A 152 -14.24 -5.35 -14.34
CA ASN A 152 -15.60 -5.16 -13.87
C ASN A 152 -15.56 -4.28 -12.61
N GLU A 153 -16.12 -3.07 -12.68
CA GLU A 153 -16.21 -2.14 -11.55
C GLU A 153 -16.82 -2.78 -10.30
N ARG A 154 -17.83 -3.65 -10.47
CA ARG A 154 -18.44 -4.42 -9.38
C ARG A 154 -17.40 -5.30 -8.68
N ARG A 155 -16.59 -6.02 -9.44
CA ARG A 155 -15.55 -6.92 -8.91
C ARG A 155 -14.42 -6.14 -8.25
N LEU A 156 -14.09 -4.95 -8.77
CA LEU A 156 -13.15 -4.04 -8.11
C LEU A 156 -13.71 -3.49 -6.80
N ALA A 157 -14.98 -3.07 -6.77
CA ALA A 157 -15.65 -2.62 -5.56
C ALA A 157 -15.68 -3.72 -4.50
N GLN A 158 -15.97 -4.98 -4.89
CA GLN A 158 -15.89 -6.15 -4.01
C GLN A 158 -14.48 -6.34 -3.43
N LEU A 159 -13.43 -6.27 -4.26
CA LEU A 159 -12.05 -6.39 -3.80
C LEU A 159 -11.67 -5.30 -2.78
N VAL A 160 -12.08 -4.06 -3.02
CA VAL A 160 -11.84 -2.95 -2.09
C VAL A 160 -12.67 -3.12 -0.82
N LEU A 161 -13.92 -3.58 -0.94
CA LEU A 161 -14.80 -3.85 0.18
C LEU A 161 -14.26 -4.96 1.09
N GLU A 162 -13.75 -6.06 0.53
CA GLU A 162 -13.07 -7.12 1.30
C GLU A 162 -11.90 -6.56 2.12
N GLN A 163 -11.10 -5.67 1.51
CA GLN A 163 -9.98 -5.05 2.20
C GLN A 163 -10.43 -4.05 3.27
N LEU A 164 -11.53 -3.31 3.05
CA LEU A 164 -12.14 -2.42 4.04
C LEU A 164 -12.75 -3.21 5.21
N SER A 165 -13.42 -4.34 4.95
CA SER A 165 -13.92 -5.21 6.02
C SER A 165 -12.80 -5.67 6.95
N ARG A 166 -11.63 -6.03 6.40
CA ARG A 166 -10.44 -6.32 7.22
C ARG A 166 -9.96 -5.13 8.05
N VAL A 167 -10.05 -3.90 7.53
CA VAL A 167 -9.73 -2.69 8.31
C VAL A 167 -10.68 -2.56 9.50
N ILE A 168 -11.97 -2.79 9.27
CA ILE A 168 -13.00 -2.67 10.31
C ILE A 168 -12.81 -3.75 11.37
N ASP A 169 -12.60 -5.01 10.98
CA ASP A 169 -12.34 -6.11 11.91
C ASP A 169 -11.11 -5.84 12.79
N LEU A 170 -10.01 -5.36 12.20
CA LEU A 170 -8.80 -5.00 12.94
C LEU A 170 -9.00 -3.78 13.85
N HIS A 171 -9.77 -2.79 13.39
CA HIS A 171 -10.12 -1.62 14.20
C HIS A 171 -10.96 -2.01 15.42
N GLU A 172 -11.95 -2.87 15.25
CA GLU A 172 -12.80 -3.37 16.33
C GLU A 172 -12.00 -4.21 17.33
N ARG A 173 -11.16 -5.13 16.84
CA ARG A 173 -10.25 -5.92 17.68
C ARG A 173 -9.33 -5.03 18.49
N TRP A 174 -8.67 -4.05 17.85
CA TRP A 174 -7.78 -3.12 18.52
C TRP A 174 -8.51 -2.23 19.54
N THR A 175 -9.75 -1.83 19.25
CA THR A 175 -10.56 -1.03 20.19
C THR A 175 -10.93 -1.82 21.44
N LYS A 176 -11.24 -3.12 21.29
CA LYS A 176 -11.54 -4.04 22.41
C LYS A 176 -10.29 -4.36 23.23
N GLU A 177 -9.19 -4.67 22.55
CA GLU A 177 -7.92 -5.05 23.16
C GLU A 177 -6.74 -4.33 22.48
N PRO A 178 -6.36 -3.13 22.96
CA PRO A 178 -5.32 -2.35 22.33
C PRO A 178 -3.93 -3.00 22.48
N SER A 179 -3.33 -3.40 21.35
CA SER A 179 -1.95 -3.89 21.29
C SER A 179 -1.15 -3.19 20.19
N ALA A 180 0.18 -3.21 20.31
CA ALA A 180 1.10 -2.69 19.28
C ALA A 180 1.06 -3.55 18.01
N GLU A 181 0.85 -4.87 18.16
CA GLU A 181 0.76 -5.81 17.05
C GLU A 181 -0.49 -5.54 16.19
N THR A 182 -1.68 -5.50 16.80
CA THR A 182 -2.93 -5.22 16.08
C THR A 182 -2.91 -3.81 15.49
N TRP A 183 -2.28 -2.83 16.16
CA TRP A 183 -2.08 -1.48 15.62
C TRP A 183 -1.21 -1.47 14.37
N HIS A 184 -0.10 -2.22 14.38
CA HIS A 184 0.77 -2.38 13.22
C HIS A 184 0.04 -3.06 12.06
N GLU A 185 -0.73 -4.12 12.35
CA GLU A 185 -1.51 -4.82 11.34
C GLU A 185 -2.57 -3.90 10.72
N LEU A 186 -3.32 -3.17 11.55
CA LEU A 186 -4.29 -2.17 11.11
C LEU A 186 -3.65 -1.12 10.20
N ARG A 187 -2.50 -0.56 10.59
CA ARG A 187 -1.72 0.36 9.75
C ARG A 187 -1.40 -0.24 8.38
N VAL A 188 -0.90 -1.47 8.35
CA VAL A 188 -0.54 -2.15 7.10
C VAL A 188 -1.79 -2.37 6.22
N THR A 189 -2.92 -2.73 6.83
CA THR A 189 -4.19 -2.98 6.15
C THR A 189 -4.81 -1.70 5.58
N VAL A 190 -4.80 -0.58 6.32
CA VAL A 190 -5.22 0.75 5.83
C VAL A 190 -4.33 1.22 4.68
N LYS A 191 -3.01 1.02 4.79
CA LYS A 191 -2.07 1.33 3.72
C LYS A 191 -2.37 0.54 2.43
N ARG A 192 -2.76 -0.73 2.56
CA ARG A 192 -3.19 -1.55 1.41
C ARG A 192 -4.52 -1.06 0.84
N LEU A 193 -5.50 -0.72 1.68
CA LEU A 193 -6.77 -0.14 1.27
C LEU A 193 -6.54 1.11 0.41
N ARG A 194 -5.76 2.09 0.92
CA ARG A 194 -5.40 3.30 0.17
C ARG A 194 -4.85 2.97 -1.21
N TYR A 195 -3.97 1.98 -1.32
CA TYR A 195 -3.36 1.64 -2.60
C TYR A 195 -4.30 0.97 -3.59
N LEU A 196 -5.25 0.17 -3.09
CA LEU A 196 -6.29 -0.39 -3.95
C LEU A 196 -7.21 0.72 -4.46
N VAL A 197 -7.65 1.61 -3.58
CA VAL A 197 -8.51 2.75 -3.95
C VAL A 197 -7.79 3.67 -4.95
N GLU A 198 -6.55 4.08 -4.68
CA GLU A 198 -5.71 4.89 -5.60
C GLU A 198 -5.55 4.26 -6.99
N SER A 199 -5.54 2.92 -7.08
CA SER A 199 -5.23 2.20 -8.31
C SER A 199 -6.47 1.81 -9.12
N PHE A 200 -7.56 1.48 -8.43
CA PHE A 200 -8.73 0.83 -9.04
C PHE A 200 -10.01 1.66 -8.92
N LEU A 201 -10.10 2.60 -7.98
CA LEU A 201 -11.27 3.47 -7.78
C LEU A 201 -10.82 4.95 -7.68
N PRO A 202 -10.30 5.55 -8.76
CA PRO A 202 -9.68 6.88 -8.70
C PRO A 202 -10.62 7.99 -8.20
N GLN A 203 -11.91 7.93 -8.55
CA GLN A 203 -12.91 8.88 -8.06
C GLN A 203 -13.09 8.79 -6.53
N LYS A 204 -13.09 7.56 -5.98
CA LYS A 204 -13.11 7.35 -4.52
C LYS A 204 -11.80 7.76 -3.87
N SER A 205 -10.66 7.57 -4.56
CA SER A 205 -9.36 8.02 -4.07
C SER A 205 -9.30 9.53 -3.87
N GLU A 206 -9.96 10.28 -4.75
CA GLU A 206 -10.08 11.74 -4.64
C GLU A 206 -10.99 12.12 -3.47
N ALA A 207 -12.19 11.53 -3.42
CA ALA A 207 -13.17 11.82 -2.37
C ALA A 207 -12.67 11.46 -0.95
N TRP A 208 -12.00 10.32 -0.79
CA TRP A 208 -11.54 9.81 0.51
C TRP A 208 -10.11 10.22 0.85
N GLY A 209 -9.42 10.92 -0.06
CA GLY A 209 -7.98 11.11 -0.03
C GLY A 209 -7.48 11.74 1.28
N ALA A 210 -8.12 12.82 1.73
CA ALA A 210 -7.74 13.55 2.94
C ALA A 210 -7.92 12.71 4.22
N GLU A 211 -9.05 12.01 4.36
CA GLU A 211 -9.34 11.16 5.52
C GLU A 211 -8.44 9.91 5.55
N LEU A 212 -8.21 9.28 4.39
CA LEU A 212 -7.27 8.15 4.25
C LEU A 212 -5.84 8.55 4.60
N GLU A 213 -5.41 9.73 4.14
CA GLU A 213 -4.08 10.26 4.46
C GLU A 213 -3.96 10.53 5.96
N ARG A 214 -4.94 11.20 6.56
CA ARG A 214 -4.94 11.48 8.00
C ARG A 214 -4.95 10.20 8.84
N ALA A 215 -5.76 9.21 8.48
CA ALA A 215 -5.79 7.92 9.16
C ALA A 215 -4.44 7.19 9.06
N GLN A 216 -3.84 7.19 7.87
CA GLN A 216 -2.54 6.56 7.64
C GLN A 216 -1.43 7.26 8.45
N ASP A 217 -1.44 8.58 8.53
CA ASP A 217 -0.46 9.35 9.29
C ASP A 217 -0.58 9.05 10.78
N LEU A 218 -1.78 9.09 11.35
CA LEU A 218 -1.99 8.79 12.78
C LEU A 218 -1.59 7.35 13.15
N LEU A 219 -1.97 6.37 12.31
CA LEU A 219 -1.55 4.97 12.47
C LEU A 219 -0.02 4.84 12.34
N GLY A 220 0.59 5.57 11.41
CA GLY A 220 2.03 5.64 11.18
C GLY A 220 2.77 6.19 12.39
N GLU A 221 2.39 7.38 12.86
CA GLU A 221 2.97 8.05 14.01
C GLU A 221 2.83 7.21 15.29
N GLY A 222 1.67 6.57 15.51
CA GLY A 222 1.47 5.65 16.63
C GLY A 222 2.43 4.45 16.58
N HIS A 223 2.62 3.86 15.40
CA HIS A 223 3.57 2.76 15.21
C HIS A 223 5.02 3.20 15.40
N ASP A 224 5.40 4.38 14.91
CA ASP A 224 6.75 4.93 15.11
C ASP A 224 7.06 5.11 16.60
N LEU A 225 6.06 5.50 17.40
CA LEU A 225 6.19 5.66 18.84
C LEU A 225 6.28 4.33 19.58
N ASP A 226 5.54 3.28 19.15
CA ASP A 226 5.71 1.93 19.68
C ASP A 226 7.15 1.41 19.42
N VAL A 227 7.66 1.61 18.19
CA VAL A 227 9.05 1.25 17.85
C VAL A 227 10.07 2.04 18.67
N MET A 228 9.81 3.33 18.94
CA MET A 228 10.67 4.15 19.79
C MET A 228 10.67 3.68 21.25
N HIS A 229 9.51 3.27 21.77
CA HIS A 229 9.37 2.69 23.10
C HIS A 229 10.25 1.44 23.23
N ASP A 230 10.08 0.49 22.31
CA ASP A 230 10.81 -0.79 22.36
C ASP A 230 12.32 -0.58 22.21
N LEU A 231 12.73 0.34 21.33
CA LEU A 231 14.13 0.72 21.18
C LEU A 231 14.71 1.32 22.46
N LEU A 232 13.95 2.16 23.17
CA LEU A 232 14.38 2.72 24.45
C LEU A 232 14.56 1.64 25.53
N VAL A 233 13.63 0.68 25.60
CA VAL A 233 13.75 -0.47 26.52
C VAL A 233 14.98 -1.30 26.18
N GLU A 234 15.17 -1.65 24.91
CA GLU A 234 16.33 -2.42 24.44
C GLU A 234 17.66 -1.71 24.78
N LEU A 235 17.76 -0.42 24.47
CA LEU A 235 18.97 0.36 24.74
C LEU A 235 19.21 0.58 26.23
N SER A 236 18.15 0.63 27.05
CA SER A 236 18.28 0.76 28.50
C SER A 236 18.98 -0.45 29.10
N HIS A 237 18.61 -1.67 28.65
CA HIS A 237 19.23 -2.91 29.08
C HIS A 237 20.66 -3.04 28.53
N LYS A 238 20.85 -2.80 27.22
CA LYS A 238 22.16 -2.98 26.57
C LYS A 238 23.24 -2.02 27.05
N ARG A 239 22.87 -0.86 27.60
CA ARG A 239 23.82 0.18 28.02
C ARG A 239 23.72 0.52 29.51
N SER A 240 22.98 -0.28 30.29
CA SER A 240 22.76 -0.08 31.73
C SER A 240 22.40 1.37 32.05
N LEU A 241 21.44 1.94 31.32
CA LEU A 241 21.08 3.35 31.46
C LEU A 241 20.38 3.59 32.82
N PRO A 242 20.52 4.79 33.41
CA PRO A 242 19.86 5.11 34.68
C PRO A 242 18.33 4.94 34.59
N LYS A 243 17.77 4.05 35.43
CA LYS A 243 16.33 3.68 35.40
C LYS A 243 15.41 4.89 35.40
N LEU A 244 15.65 5.86 36.29
CA LEU A 244 14.83 7.07 36.41
C LEU A 244 14.80 7.91 35.13
N ALA A 245 15.93 8.04 34.43
CA ALA A 245 16.03 8.79 33.18
C ALA A 245 15.31 8.08 32.03
N VAL A 246 15.36 6.75 32.01
CA VAL A 246 14.66 5.90 31.03
C VAL A 246 13.15 6.00 31.27
N SER A 247 12.66 5.83 32.51
CA SER A 247 11.23 5.91 32.82
C SER A 247 10.61 7.26 32.45
N ARG A 248 11.32 8.38 32.67
CA ARG A 248 10.87 9.71 32.20
C ARG A 248 10.80 9.82 30.68
N SER A 249 11.67 9.11 29.97
CA SER A 249 11.70 9.09 28.51
C SER A 249 10.56 8.24 27.94
N LEU A 250 10.36 7.04 28.50
CA LEU A 250 9.23 6.16 28.14
C LEU A 250 7.89 6.86 28.34
N ARG A 251 7.66 7.50 29.50
CA ARG A 251 6.42 8.25 29.75
C ARG A 251 6.08 9.29 28.68
N ARG A 252 7.09 9.96 28.12
CA ARG A 252 6.90 10.95 27.04
C ARG A 252 6.49 10.28 25.73
N VAL A 253 7.14 9.17 25.39
CA VAL A 253 6.81 8.35 24.21
C VAL A 253 5.40 7.80 24.33
N ASP A 254 5.05 7.18 25.46
CA ASP A 254 3.74 6.56 25.67
C ASP A 254 2.61 7.59 25.66
N THR A 255 2.87 8.78 26.21
CA THR A 255 1.89 9.88 26.20
C THR A 255 1.64 10.37 24.77
N ALA A 256 2.70 10.51 23.97
CA ALA A 256 2.55 10.84 22.55
C ALA A 256 1.79 9.73 21.80
N ALA A 257 2.08 8.45 22.07
CA ALA A 257 1.43 7.30 21.42
C ALA A 257 -0.07 7.28 21.75
N ARG A 258 -0.43 7.44 23.03
CA ARG A 258 -1.81 7.57 23.49
C ARG A 258 -2.53 8.74 22.82
N LYS A 259 -1.86 9.89 22.66
CA LYS A 259 -2.43 11.06 21.98
C LYS A 259 -2.78 10.72 20.52
N ARG A 260 -1.88 10.08 19.76
CA ARG A 260 -2.14 9.70 18.36
C ARG A 260 -3.25 8.66 18.22
N ARG A 261 -3.30 7.69 19.14
CA ARG A 261 -4.40 6.71 19.20
C ARG A 261 -5.75 7.38 19.46
N LYS A 262 -5.82 8.36 20.37
CA LYS A 262 -7.03 9.17 20.61
C LYS A 262 -7.44 9.98 19.38
N GLU A 263 -6.49 10.66 18.73
CA GLU A 263 -6.74 11.40 17.48
C GLU A 263 -7.28 10.49 16.38
N TYR A 264 -6.77 9.26 16.27
CA TYR A 264 -7.23 8.27 15.29
C TYR A 264 -8.67 7.82 15.59
N VAL A 265 -8.98 7.50 16.85
CA VAL A 265 -10.36 7.14 17.24
C VAL A 265 -11.32 8.29 16.94
N ALA A 266 -10.93 9.52 17.30
CA ALA A 266 -11.74 10.70 16.99
C ALA A 266 -12.00 10.85 15.48
N LEU A 267 -10.97 10.67 14.64
CA LEU A 267 -11.13 10.72 13.18
C LEU A 267 -12.12 9.67 12.66
N VAL A 268 -12.04 8.42 13.15
CA VAL A 268 -12.90 7.34 12.66
C VAL A 268 -14.33 7.48 13.19
N SER A 269 -14.52 8.11 14.35
CA SER A 269 -15.83 8.29 14.99
C SER A 269 -16.55 9.59 14.62
N GLN A 270 -15.88 10.56 13.98
CA GLN A 270 -16.50 11.84 13.61
C GLN A 270 -17.45 11.70 12.40
N PRO A 271 -18.64 12.36 12.43
CA PRO A 271 -19.45 12.52 11.22
C PRO A 271 -18.74 13.38 10.17
N PRO A 272 -19.06 13.24 8.87
CA PRO A 272 -18.47 14.05 7.81
C PRO A 272 -18.61 15.55 8.07
N HIS A 273 -17.51 16.29 7.98
CA HIS A 273 -17.57 17.75 7.86
C HIS A 273 -18.27 18.10 6.53
N ARG A 274 -19.48 18.68 6.60
CA ARG A 274 -20.13 19.34 5.46
C ARG A 274 -19.31 20.56 5.05
N ASN A 275 -18.41 20.41 4.08
CA ASN A 275 -17.86 21.57 3.38
C ASN A 275 -18.95 22.12 2.45
N GLY A 276 -19.50 23.28 2.79
CA GLY A 276 -20.61 23.90 2.10
C GLY A 276 -20.26 24.40 0.70
N LYS A 277 -21.08 23.99 -0.27
CA LYS A 277 -21.72 24.85 -1.29
C LYS A 277 -22.74 24.00 -2.07
N GLY A 278 -24.03 24.32 -1.94
CA GLY A 278 -25.05 23.91 -2.92
C GLY A 278 -26.30 23.23 -2.37
N SER A 279 -27.39 24.01 -2.33
CA SER A 279 -28.82 23.67 -2.43
C SER A 279 -29.46 22.72 -1.40
N SER A 280 -30.28 23.36 -0.56
CA SER A 280 -31.41 22.80 0.18
C SER A 280 -32.33 21.96 -0.71
N VAL A 281 -32.49 20.68 -0.39
CA VAL A 281 -33.75 19.95 -0.55
C VAL A 281 -33.89 19.04 0.66
N ASP A 282 -34.98 19.24 1.39
CA ASP A 282 -35.38 18.50 2.57
C ASP A 282 -35.59 17.01 2.26
N ASN A 283 -34.90 16.17 3.03
CA ASN A 283 -35.42 14.87 3.47
C ASN A 283 -34.58 14.40 4.66
N ALA A 284 -34.99 14.81 5.85
CA ALA A 284 -34.44 14.32 7.11
C ALA A 284 -34.96 12.90 7.39
N ALA A 285 -34.34 11.91 6.76
CA ALA A 285 -34.41 10.53 7.22
C ALA A 285 -33.25 10.29 8.20
N ASP A 286 -33.62 10.06 9.46
CA ASP A 286 -32.85 9.44 10.54
C ASP A 286 -31.54 8.76 10.10
N THR A 287 -30.43 9.50 10.14
CA THR A 287 -29.10 8.94 9.91
C THR A 287 -28.21 9.34 11.06
N SER A 288 -28.14 8.45 12.06
CA SER A 288 -27.11 8.49 13.10
C SER A 288 -25.72 8.71 12.46
N PRO A 289 -24.81 9.47 13.09
CA PRO A 289 -23.45 9.70 12.60
C PRO A 289 -22.75 8.38 12.23
N GLN A 290 -22.64 8.07 10.94
CA GLN A 290 -21.94 6.87 10.52
C GLN A 290 -20.44 7.07 10.72
N LYS A 291 -19.79 6.10 11.39
CA LYS A 291 -18.34 6.05 11.49
C LYS A 291 -17.71 6.07 10.10
N LEU A 292 -16.50 6.61 9.99
CA LEU A 292 -15.77 6.78 8.73
C LEU A 292 -15.77 5.51 7.86
N TRP A 293 -15.45 4.37 8.47
CA TRP A 293 -15.36 3.10 7.76
C TRP A 293 -16.73 2.55 7.34
N ASP A 294 -17.79 2.79 8.12
CA ASP A 294 -19.15 2.32 7.81
C ASP A 294 -19.76 3.09 6.65
N ARG A 295 -19.47 4.40 6.55
CA ARG A 295 -19.83 5.22 5.39
C ARG A 295 -19.24 4.65 4.10
N TRP A 296 -17.92 4.40 4.10
CA TRP A 296 -17.26 3.82 2.92
C TRP A 296 -17.69 2.39 2.62
N ARG A 297 -18.01 1.60 3.65
CA ARG A 297 -18.58 0.26 3.49
C ARG A 297 -19.91 0.35 2.74
N THR A 298 -20.77 1.30 3.09
CA THR A 298 -22.05 1.55 2.41
C THR A 298 -21.84 1.97 0.95
N GLU A 299 -20.96 2.95 0.70
CA GLU A 299 -20.64 3.39 -0.66
C GLU A 299 -20.13 2.24 -1.55
N LEU A 300 -19.22 1.42 -1.04
CA LEU A 300 -18.68 0.26 -1.77
C LEU A 300 -19.70 -0.86 -1.92
N ALA A 301 -20.54 -1.10 -0.91
CA ALA A 301 -21.60 -2.09 -0.99
C ALA A 301 -22.60 -1.71 -2.08
N CYS A 302 -23.00 -0.45 -2.20
CA CYS A 302 -23.83 0.02 -3.30
C CYS A 302 -23.17 -0.28 -4.65
N MET A 303 -21.90 0.09 -4.84
CA MET A 303 -21.15 -0.21 -6.07
C MET A 303 -21.03 -1.71 -6.37
N ALA A 304 -20.85 -2.54 -5.33
CA ALA A 304 -20.76 -3.99 -5.45
C ALA A 304 -22.13 -4.66 -5.69
N SER A 305 -23.23 -3.95 -5.42
CA SER A 305 -24.61 -4.44 -5.48
C SER A 305 -25.40 -3.95 -6.69
N ILE A 306 -24.84 -3.10 -7.57
CA ILE A 306 -25.52 -2.66 -8.79
C ILE A 306 -25.79 -3.88 -9.69
N THR A 307 -26.98 -4.45 -9.54
CA THR A 307 -27.72 -5.16 -10.57
C THR A 307 -28.33 -4.07 -11.43
N ARG A 308 -27.96 -3.95 -12.72
CA ARG A 308 -28.77 -3.13 -13.63
C ARG A 308 -30.18 -3.72 -13.60
N GLN A 309 -31.16 -2.95 -13.12
CA GLN A 309 -32.54 -3.15 -13.52
C GLN A 309 -32.61 -3.04 -15.05
N GLY A 310 -33.18 -4.05 -15.70
CA GLY A 310 -33.52 -4.05 -17.12
C GLY A 310 -32.71 -5.05 -17.96
N GLY A 311 -33.32 -6.21 -18.25
CA GLY A 311 -32.89 -7.11 -19.33
C GLY A 311 -32.63 -8.56 -18.91
N GLU A 312 -33.72 -9.29 -18.71
CA GLU A 312 -33.91 -10.75 -18.88
C GLU A 312 -32.70 -11.70 -18.71
N GLU A 313 -32.81 -12.53 -17.67
CA GLU A 313 -32.26 -13.88 -17.65
C GLU A 313 -32.78 -14.70 -18.83
N SER A 314 -31.94 -14.93 -19.84
CA SER A 314 -31.93 -16.22 -20.56
C SER A 314 -30.64 -16.40 -21.33
N SER A 315 -29.70 -17.16 -20.75
CA SER A 315 -29.02 -18.27 -21.43
C SER A 315 -27.77 -18.74 -20.69
N ARG A 316 -27.97 -19.92 -20.10
CA ARG A 316 -27.00 -20.89 -19.60
C ARG A 316 -25.70 -20.95 -20.42
N SER A 317 -24.58 -21.07 -19.68
CA SER A 317 -23.46 -21.95 -20.02
C SER A 317 -22.78 -21.80 -21.40
N ALA A 318 -21.82 -20.86 -21.54
CA ALA A 318 -20.61 -21.03 -22.37
C ALA A 318 -19.71 -19.75 -22.38
N PRO A 319 -18.77 -19.58 -21.43
CA PRO A 319 -17.45 -19.12 -21.89
C PRO A 319 -16.25 -19.75 -21.13
N ARG A 320 -16.49 -20.70 -20.22
CA ARG A 320 -15.41 -21.34 -19.44
C ARG A 320 -14.56 -22.35 -20.22
N ARG A 321 -14.96 -22.72 -21.45
CA ARG A 321 -14.26 -23.74 -22.27
C ARG A 321 -13.33 -23.15 -23.35
N ALA A 322 -13.55 -21.90 -23.79
CA ALA A 322 -12.74 -21.29 -24.85
C ALA A 322 -11.36 -20.77 -24.38
N LEU A 323 -11.25 -20.32 -23.12
CA LEU A 323 -9.97 -19.81 -22.57
C LEU A 323 -8.95 -20.91 -22.21
N ARG A 324 -9.38 -22.17 -22.02
CA ARG A 324 -8.45 -23.29 -21.72
C ARG A 324 -7.77 -23.86 -22.97
N VAL A 325 -8.34 -23.67 -24.16
CA VAL A 325 -7.79 -24.23 -25.41
C VAL A 325 -6.76 -23.30 -26.05
N ARG A 326 -6.97 -21.97 -26.01
CA ARG A 326 -5.99 -20.99 -26.53
C ARG A 326 -4.75 -20.79 -25.65
N ALA A 327 -4.82 -21.08 -24.34
CA ALA A 327 -3.68 -20.95 -23.43
C ALA A 327 -2.64 -22.09 -23.51
N ARG A 328 -2.94 -23.20 -24.21
CA ARG A 328 -1.97 -24.29 -24.46
C ARG A 328 -1.15 -24.12 -25.75
N ALA A 329 -1.58 -23.27 -26.69
CA ALA A 329 -0.94 -23.14 -28.00
C ALA A 329 0.16 -22.06 -28.10
N SER A 330 0.41 -21.26 -27.05
CA SER A 330 1.43 -20.19 -27.05
C SER A 330 2.53 -20.38 -25.99
N ARG A 331 3.03 -21.62 -25.84
CA ARG A 331 4.27 -21.89 -25.09
C ARG A 331 5.45 -22.00 -26.07
N TYR A 332 6.19 -20.89 -26.22
CA TYR A 332 7.57 -20.79 -26.75
C TYR A 332 7.82 -21.25 -28.21
N PRO A 333 7.87 -20.35 -29.21
CA PRO A 333 8.20 -20.74 -30.58
C PRO A 333 9.71 -20.81 -30.90
N HIS A 334 10.63 -20.78 -29.92
CA HIS A 334 12.05 -21.03 -30.19
C HIS A 334 12.76 -21.68 -29.00
N ARG A 335 12.94 -23.01 -29.08
CA ARG A 335 13.92 -23.77 -28.31
C ARG A 335 14.72 -24.61 -29.31
N PRO A 336 16.03 -24.39 -29.53
CA PRO A 336 16.82 -25.23 -30.41
C PRO A 336 16.94 -26.65 -29.83
N ARG A 337 16.73 -27.66 -30.69
CA ARG A 337 16.93 -29.08 -30.38
C ARG A 337 18.41 -29.31 -30.07
N ARG A 338 18.72 -29.90 -28.92
CA ARG A 338 20.03 -30.51 -28.67
C ARG A 338 20.06 -31.85 -29.42
N ILE A 339 20.97 -31.96 -30.37
CA ILE A 339 21.47 -33.23 -30.89
C ILE A 339 22.35 -33.79 -29.78
N SER A 340 22.07 -35.02 -29.33
CA SER A 340 22.97 -35.79 -28.48
C SER A 340 23.49 -36.94 -29.33
N SER A 341 24.79 -36.89 -29.59
CA SER A 341 25.61 -38.00 -30.03
C SER A 341 25.62 -39.13 -28.99
N ALA A 342 25.58 -40.35 -29.55
CA ALA A 342 26.02 -41.70 -29.18
C ALA A 342 26.93 -41.89 -27.93
N PRO A 343 27.22 -43.13 -27.49
CA PRO A 343 27.63 -44.28 -28.32
C PRO A 343 26.50 -45.21 -28.77
#